data_AF-A0A946JY18-F1
#
_entry.id   AF-A0A946JY18-F1
#
_cell.length_a   1.000
_cell.length_b   1.000
_cell.length_c   1.000
_cell.angle_alpha   90.00
_cell.angle_beta   90.00
_cell.angle_gamma   90.00
#
_symmetry.space_group_name_H-M   'P 1'
#
loop_
_entity.id
_entity.type
_entity.pdbx_description
1 polymer ?
#
loop_
_entity_poly.entity_id
_entity_poly.type
_entity_poly.pdbx_seq_one_letter_code
_entity_poly.pdbx_strand_id
1 'polypeptide(L)'
;MSFARMGSAFQTRLSFMRSLTRRMAIENWAFSTPDIQLDREGRGHVIYSVYTGSRHYSLIAFSHPLDPMKRSDRVIAHEWDATFNLFDGIPCDKDVDRLRGNTPLQEAGRFTSSELVLARANISERLFNHVANSLAEGRQPDIEMIADVGYLMRTTAVYGGGKFGCADWEKIADRADLGSAFQAEMLAVYLIRLFSLDLVEHVARHKGDVNAVNLALPIRRFLGIGNATGLGMAPFLMNHQVLVHQWVSAKEHALAAVRGLDRVSEAQVETLRGVLAKCRVQVSEWQVDDEVQSARIEKLGVDLAALASHLAANDRFDVALPLDAIFRWASQHLGLEAQELVVSLLIEPFGELVDKLGERFNAASKEDVWEPAMRLTQLNTLIDRHYGWVNKIDFQDPKETDRQWVYSEEKLEPRLGARGDDGATDSETEMPLTVGWDIARLQEALQMSDLGQSVLKFCALHPRFRHTIRRIQNAESHPYGEVADNVIAARFRPIDILRFKLAFFGVSKFDPKSDLWTRVNMYQGAPFPEELNSGWADQWTFTCKPGQVG
;
A
#
# COMPACT_ATOMS: atom_id res chain seq x y z
N MET A 1 7.21 -16.10 -2.44
CA MET A 1 6.06 -15.93 -1.52
C MET A 1 4.80 -16.44 -2.19
N SER A 2 3.91 -17.14 -1.47
CA SER A 2 2.63 -17.62 -2.05
C SER A 2 1.50 -16.59 -1.92
N PHE A 3 0.46 -16.70 -2.76
CA PHE A 3 -0.75 -15.89 -2.70
C PHE A 3 -1.42 -15.97 -1.33
N ALA A 4 -1.49 -17.15 -0.71
CA ALA A 4 -2.11 -17.31 0.60
C ALA A 4 -1.43 -16.47 1.70
N ARG A 5 -0.09 -16.36 1.66
CA ARG A 5 0.68 -15.52 2.58
C ARG A 5 0.53 -14.04 2.26
N MET A 6 0.69 -13.68 0.98
CA MET A 6 0.54 -12.30 0.52
C MET A 6 -0.86 -11.74 0.82
N GLY A 7 -1.90 -12.53 0.55
CA GLY A 7 -3.29 -12.22 0.81
C GLY A 7 -3.66 -12.24 2.29
N SER A 8 -2.76 -12.65 3.19
CA SER A 8 -2.97 -12.61 4.65
C SER A 8 -2.21 -11.49 5.33
N ALA A 9 -1.43 -10.69 4.58
CA ALA A 9 -0.56 -9.67 5.15
C ALA A 9 -1.33 -8.60 5.94
N PHE A 10 -0.69 -8.11 7.00
CA PHE A 10 -1.10 -6.97 7.80
C PHE A 10 0.00 -5.92 7.81
N GLN A 11 -0.38 -4.66 8.05
CA GLN A 11 0.59 -3.60 8.27
C GLN A 11 1.52 -3.93 9.44
N THR A 12 2.70 -3.33 9.44
CA THR A 12 3.67 -3.46 10.53
C THR A 12 4.20 -2.09 10.89
N ARG A 13 5.06 -2.04 11.91
CA ARG A 13 5.80 -0.84 12.29
C ARG A 13 6.66 -0.23 11.18
N LEU A 14 7.03 -1.03 10.18
CA LEU A 14 7.82 -0.58 9.04
C LEU A 14 6.97 0.07 7.93
N SER A 15 5.64 -0.07 7.96
CA SER A 15 4.76 0.38 6.88
C SER A 15 4.94 1.86 6.54
N PHE A 16 4.81 2.22 5.27
CA PHE A 16 5.25 3.51 4.74
C PHE A 16 4.55 4.71 5.38
N MET A 17 3.24 4.66 5.60
CA MET A 17 2.49 5.72 6.29
C MET A 17 2.97 5.92 7.73
N ARG A 18 3.35 4.83 8.41
CA ARG A 18 3.86 4.86 9.79
C ARG A 18 5.28 5.39 9.87
N SER A 19 6.13 4.93 8.96
CA SER A 19 7.48 5.45 8.82
C SER A 19 7.47 6.96 8.53
N LEU A 20 6.55 7.45 7.68
CA LEU A 20 6.39 8.88 7.42
C LEU A 20 5.94 9.64 8.68
N THR A 21 4.82 9.25 9.30
CA THR A 21 4.29 9.95 10.49
C THR A 21 5.29 9.99 11.64
N ARG A 22 6.01 8.88 11.87
CA ARG A 22 7.10 8.82 12.85
C ARG A 22 8.24 9.76 12.48
N ARG A 23 8.65 9.81 11.21
CA ARG A 23 9.69 10.73 10.74
C ARG A 23 9.28 12.18 10.94
N MET A 24 8.09 12.57 10.51
CA MET A 24 7.57 13.94 10.67
C MET A 24 7.62 14.38 12.13
N ALA A 25 7.30 13.48 13.07
CA ALA A 25 7.41 13.72 14.50
C ALA A 25 8.85 13.84 15.00
N ILE A 26 9.73 12.87 14.70
CA ILE A 26 11.12 12.86 15.17
C ILE A 26 11.91 14.06 14.63
N GLU A 27 11.69 14.41 13.38
CA GLU A 27 12.36 15.52 12.69
C GLU A 27 11.67 16.87 12.93
N ASN A 28 10.58 16.91 13.71
CA ASN A 28 9.79 18.11 14.01
C ASN A 28 9.39 18.90 12.74
N TRP A 29 8.86 18.21 11.74
CA TRP A 29 8.40 18.86 10.52
C TRP A 29 7.31 19.88 10.86
N ALA A 30 7.45 21.09 10.34
CA ALA A 30 6.47 22.14 10.51
C ALA A 30 5.49 22.19 9.34
N PHE A 31 4.28 22.68 9.60
CA PHE A 31 3.22 22.82 8.61
C PHE A 31 2.72 24.27 8.64
N SER A 32 2.49 24.85 7.46
CA SER A 32 1.87 26.17 7.38
C SER A 32 0.40 26.08 7.76
N THR A 33 -0.17 27.18 8.24
CA THR A 33 -1.60 27.39 8.10
C THR A 33 -1.94 27.30 6.60
N PRO A 34 -2.99 26.56 6.21
CA PRO A 34 -3.32 26.40 4.80
C PRO A 34 -3.79 27.73 4.20
N ASP A 35 -3.36 28.03 2.98
CA ASP A 35 -3.93 29.13 2.18
C ASP A 35 -5.22 28.62 1.53
N ILE A 36 -6.36 29.06 2.05
CA ILE A 36 -7.69 28.62 1.62
C ILE A 36 -8.31 29.70 0.73
N GLN A 37 -8.46 29.37 -0.55
CA GLN A 37 -9.10 30.20 -1.57
C GLN A 37 -10.29 29.43 -2.16
N LEU A 38 -11.30 29.22 -1.30
CA LEU A 38 -12.53 28.49 -1.61
C LEU A 38 -13.76 29.41 -1.55
N ASP A 39 -14.68 29.23 -2.50
CA ASP A 39 -16.01 29.86 -2.44
C ASP A 39 -16.91 29.20 -1.38
N ARG A 40 -18.17 29.65 -1.28
CA ARG A 40 -19.12 29.16 -0.27
C ARG A 40 -19.49 27.70 -0.47
N GLU A 41 -19.41 27.22 -1.70
CA GLU A 41 -19.68 25.86 -2.12
C GLU A 41 -18.44 24.96 -1.99
N GLY A 42 -17.29 25.51 -1.56
CA GLY A 42 -16.05 24.77 -1.38
C GLY A 42 -15.24 24.61 -2.67
N ARG A 43 -15.49 25.41 -3.70
CA ARG A 43 -14.78 25.36 -5.00
C ARG A 43 -13.62 26.35 -5.01
N GLY A 44 -12.53 25.99 -5.67
CA GLY A 44 -11.34 26.83 -5.74
C GLY A 44 -10.09 26.02 -5.45
N HIS A 45 -9.21 26.53 -4.59
CA HIS A 45 -8.00 25.80 -4.21
C HIS A 45 -7.57 26.02 -2.77
N VAL A 46 -6.77 25.08 -2.27
CA VAL A 46 -6.11 25.16 -0.96
C VAL A 46 -4.65 24.74 -1.11
N ILE A 47 -3.74 25.42 -0.43
CA ILE A 47 -2.31 25.08 -0.43
C ILE A 47 -1.86 24.73 0.99
N TYR A 48 -1.32 23.52 1.16
CA TYR A 48 -0.68 23.06 2.40
C TYR A 48 0.83 23.03 2.19
N SER A 49 1.61 23.71 3.02
CA SER A 49 3.08 23.69 2.92
C SER A 49 3.71 22.99 4.11
N VAL A 50 4.69 22.14 3.84
CA VAL A 50 5.42 21.31 4.81
C VAL A 50 6.89 21.70 4.77
N TYR A 51 7.48 21.86 5.95
CA TYR A 51 8.86 22.32 6.14
C TYR A 51 9.63 21.19 6.83
N THR A 52 10.52 20.53 6.09
CA THR A 52 11.34 19.39 6.58
C THR A 52 12.67 19.86 7.21
N GLY A 53 12.80 21.17 7.46
CA GLY A 53 14.03 21.83 7.87
C GLY A 53 15.00 22.09 6.71
N SER A 54 15.23 21.11 5.84
CA SER A 54 16.12 21.24 4.67
C SER A 54 15.40 21.59 3.37
N ARG A 55 14.12 21.26 3.27
CA ARG A 55 13.30 21.43 2.06
C ARG A 55 11.88 21.84 2.40
N HIS A 56 11.16 22.24 1.36
CA HIS A 56 9.74 22.60 1.43
C HIS A 56 8.98 21.80 0.38
N TYR A 57 7.79 21.34 0.75
CA TYR A 57 6.86 20.69 -0.18
C TYR A 57 5.48 21.27 0.02
N SER A 58 4.74 21.47 -1.07
CA SER A 58 3.38 21.99 -0.98
C SER A 58 2.38 21.10 -1.71
N LEU A 59 1.29 20.72 -1.05
CA LEU A 59 0.14 20.15 -1.74
C LEU A 59 -0.75 21.29 -2.22
N ILE A 60 -0.93 21.40 -3.53
CA ILE A 60 -1.96 22.26 -4.14
C ILE A 60 -3.17 21.37 -4.41
N ALA A 61 -4.26 21.64 -3.71
CA ALA A 61 -5.55 20.97 -3.87
C ALA A 61 -6.50 21.87 -4.66
N PHE A 62 -6.99 21.40 -5.80
CA PHE A 62 -8.04 22.08 -6.56
C PHE A 62 -9.37 21.36 -6.35
N SER A 63 -10.41 22.10 -5.96
CA SER A 63 -11.78 21.59 -5.87
C SER A 63 -12.64 22.14 -7.00
N HIS A 64 -13.33 21.23 -7.68
CA HIS A 64 -14.08 21.51 -8.90
C HIS A 64 -15.55 21.13 -8.71
N PRO A 65 -16.48 21.79 -9.43
CA PRO A 65 -17.82 21.27 -9.55
C PRO A 65 -17.81 19.96 -10.33
N LEU A 66 -18.56 18.96 -9.83
CA LEU A 66 -18.77 17.71 -10.53
C LEU A 66 -20.26 17.35 -10.51
N ASP A 67 -20.80 17.03 -11.68
CA ASP A 67 -22.14 16.47 -11.80
C ASP A 67 -22.18 15.09 -11.10
N PRO A 68 -23.11 14.84 -10.16
CA PRO A 68 -23.26 13.55 -9.51
C PRO A 68 -23.31 12.36 -10.47
N MET A 69 -23.91 12.53 -11.65
CA MET A 69 -24.03 11.47 -12.66
C MET A 69 -22.70 11.10 -13.33
N LYS A 70 -21.68 11.97 -13.22
CA LYS A 70 -20.33 11.74 -13.76
C LYS A 70 -19.37 11.17 -12.72
N ARG A 71 -19.78 11.05 -11.45
CA ARG A 71 -18.95 10.46 -10.39
C ARG A 71 -18.71 8.99 -10.67
N SER A 72 -17.44 8.61 -10.68
CA SER A 72 -17.03 7.22 -10.88
C SER A 72 -15.87 6.85 -9.97
N ASP A 73 -15.92 5.62 -9.49
CA ASP A 73 -14.85 5.01 -8.69
C ASP A 73 -13.67 4.56 -9.55
N ARG A 74 -13.81 4.63 -10.88
CA ARG A 74 -12.85 4.08 -11.81
C ARG A 74 -11.77 5.08 -12.16
N VAL A 75 -10.55 4.57 -12.31
CA VAL A 75 -9.37 5.29 -12.82
C VAL A 75 -9.57 5.87 -14.23
N ILE A 76 -10.56 5.40 -14.98
CA ILE A 76 -10.84 5.85 -16.35
C ILE A 76 -11.81 7.04 -16.43
N ALA A 77 -12.27 7.57 -15.29
CA ALA A 77 -13.14 8.75 -15.29
C ALA A 77 -12.44 9.96 -15.98
N HIS A 78 -13.23 10.97 -16.36
CA HIS A 78 -12.72 12.20 -16.98
C HIS A 78 -12.81 13.43 -16.06
N GLU A 79 -13.62 13.35 -15.00
CA GLU A 79 -13.89 14.47 -14.10
C GLU A 79 -13.90 13.96 -12.64
N TRP A 80 -13.46 14.82 -11.71
CA TRP A 80 -13.36 14.51 -10.28
C TRP A 80 -13.72 15.74 -9.43
N ASP A 81 -14.23 15.51 -8.22
CA ASP A 81 -14.54 16.60 -7.28
C ASP A 81 -13.27 17.37 -6.84
N ALA A 82 -12.12 16.69 -6.82
CA ALA A 82 -10.84 17.30 -6.51
C ALA A 82 -9.64 16.67 -7.24
N THR A 83 -8.64 17.51 -7.55
CA THR A 83 -7.35 17.11 -8.13
C THR A 83 -6.19 17.75 -7.40
N PHE A 84 -5.08 17.04 -7.30
CA PHE A 84 -3.99 17.38 -6.39
C PHE A 84 -2.64 17.32 -7.06
N ASN A 85 -1.75 18.20 -6.62
CA ASN A 85 -0.35 18.21 -6.99
C ASN A 85 0.53 18.38 -5.75
N LEU A 86 1.44 17.43 -5.49
CA LEU A 86 2.51 17.64 -4.52
C LEU A 86 3.70 18.29 -5.25
N PHE A 87 3.97 19.52 -4.87
CA PHE A 87 4.96 20.40 -5.49
C PHE A 87 6.26 20.43 -4.66
N ASP A 88 7.40 20.45 -5.35
CA ASP A 88 8.76 20.57 -4.82
C ASP A 88 9.10 22.05 -4.56
N GLY A 89 8.75 22.54 -3.37
CA GLY A 89 8.93 23.93 -2.95
C GLY A 89 7.63 24.59 -2.50
N ILE A 90 7.66 25.93 -2.42
CA ILE A 90 6.48 26.76 -2.22
C ILE A 90 6.06 27.34 -3.58
N PRO A 91 4.86 27.07 -4.10
CA PRO A 91 4.43 27.55 -5.40
C PRO A 91 4.18 29.06 -5.38
N CYS A 92 4.52 29.75 -6.48
CA CYS A 92 4.08 31.13 -6.70
C CYS A 92 2.75 31.17 -7.47
N ASP A 93 2.11 32.34 -7.57
CA ASP A 93 0.83 32.50 -8.29
C ASP A 93 0.88 31.95 -9.72
N LYS A 94 2.00 32.13 -10.43
CA LYS A 94 2.18 31.58 -11.78
C LYS A 94 2.18 30.05 -11.81
N ASP A 95 2.73 29.41 -10.78
CA ASP A 95 2.70 27.95 -10.66
C ASP A 95 1.28 27.48 -10.40
N VAL A 96 0.56 28.15 -9.48
CA VAL A 96 -0.83 27.83 -9.16
C VAL A 96 -1.73 27.98 -10.38
N ASP A 97 -1.61 29.07 -11.14
CA ASP A 97 -2.41 29.30 -12.35
C ASP A 97 -2.11 28.27 -13.45
N ARG A 98 -0.84 27.96 -13.67
CA ARG A 98 -0.44 26.88 -14.60
C ARG A 98 -1.04 25.55 -14.17
N LEU A 99 -0.89 25.19 -12.89
CA LEU A 99 -1.33 23.89 -12.38
C LEU A 99 -2.86 23.80 -12.32
N ARG A 100 -3.58 24.91 -12.14
CA ARG A 100 -5.04 24.96 -12.22
C ARG A 100 -5.54 24.51 -13.60
N GLY A 101 -4.85 24.91 -14.66
CA GLY A 101 -5.16 24.52 -16.04
C GLY A 101 -4.66 23.12 -16.44
N ASN A 102 -3.74 22.51 -15.70
CA ASN A 102 -3.06 21.26 -16.10
C ASN A 102 -3.37 20.05 -15.21
N THR A 103 -3.45 20.24 -13.89
CA THR A 103 -3.68 19.16 -12.92
C THR A 103 -5.00 18.41 -13.20
N PRO A 104 -6.12 19.08 -13.53
CA PRO A 104 -7.36 18.38 -13.87
C PRO A 104 -7.28 17.53 -15.15
N LEU A 105 -6.40 17.91 -16.09
CA LEU A 105 -6.28 17.27 -17.40
C LEU A 105 -5.47 15.96 -17.39
N GLN A 106 -4.66 15.74 -16.35
CA GLN A 106 -3.84 14.53 -16.14
C GLN A 106 -3.03 14.10 -17.36
N GLU A 107 -3.43 13.05 -18.08
CA GLU A 107 -2.70 12.55 -19.25
C GLU A 107 -2.53 13.64 -20.33
N ALA A 108 -3.53 14.52 -20.45
CA ALA A 108 -3.50 15.64 -21.39
C ALA A 108 -2.83 16.89 -20.79
N GLY A 109 -2.55 16.91 -19.49
CA GLY A 109 -1.87 18.00 -18.79
C GLY A 109 -0.38 18.10 -19.13
N ARG A 110 0.24 19.22 -18.76
CA ARG A 110 1.68 19.45 -18.88
C ARG A 110 2.27 19.75 -17.51
N PHE A 111 3.21 18.90 -17.12
CA PHE A 111 3.91 18.97 -15.84
C PHE A 111 5.41 19.12 -16.08
N THR A 112 6.09 19.48 -15.01
CA THR A 112 7.52 19.74 -14.93
C THR A 112 8.11 18.92 -13.80
N SER A 113 9.44 18.95 -13.67
CA SER A 113 10.11 18.30 -12.55
C SER A 113 9.72 18.84 -11.17
N SER A 114 9.05 20.00 -11.07
CA SER A 114 8.60 20.54 -9.79
C SER A 114 7.36 19.82 -9.24
N GLU A 115 6.66 19.05 -10.07
CA GLU A 115 5.51 18.27 -9.66
C GLU A 115 5.95 16.84 -9.30
N LEU A 116 5.88 16.47 -8.02
CA LEU A 116 6.34 15.17 -7.51
C LEU A 116 5.26 14.09 -7.59
N VAL A 117 4.03 14.46 -7.21
CA VAL A 117 2.90 13.53 -7.14
C VAL A 117 1.65 14.20 -7.71
N LEU A 118 0.88 13.45 -8.50
CA LEU A 118 -0.46 13.81 -8.93
C LEU A 118 -1.47 12.86 -8.31
N ALA A 119 -2.59 13.40 -7.85
CA ALA A 119 -3.70 12.58 -7.38
C ALA A 119 -5.04 13.20 -7.77
N ARG A 120 -6.08 12.39 -7.65
CA ARG A 120 -7.46 12.80 -7.90
C ARG A 120 -8.40 12.04 -6.98
N ALA A 121 -9.47 12.68 -6.59
CA ALA A 121 -10.38 12.11 -5.62
C ALA A 121 -11.82 12.60 -5.80
N ASN A 122 -12.75 11.76 -5.38
CA ASN A 122 -14.18 12.06 -5.35
C ASN A 122 -14.68 12.11 -3.92
N ILE A 123 -15.65 12.98 -3.68
CA ILE A 123 -16.30 13.12 -2.38
C ILE A 123 -17.21 11.90 -2.15
N SER A 124 -17.20 11.38 -0.92
CA SER A 124 -18.18 10.42 -0.45
C SER A 124 -19.49 11.14 -0.14
N GLU A 125 -20.26 11.48 -1.19
CA GLU A 125 -21.34 12.47 -1.16
C GLU A 125 -22.33 12.29 0.00
N ARG A 126 -22.79 11.05 0.23
CA ARG A 126 -23.74 10.74 1.32
C ARG A 126 -23.17 11.14 2.68
N LEU A 127 -21.95 10.68 2.99
CA LEU A 127 -21.32 10.97 4.29
C LEU A 127 -20.90 12.45 4.38
N PHE A 128 -20.33 13.01 3.31
CA PHE A 128 -19.89 14.40 3.29
C PHE A 128 -21.04 15.36 3.57
N ASN A 129 -22.20 15.16 2.93
CA ASN A 129 -23.38 15.99 3.16
C ASN A 129 -23.92 15.84 4.59
N HIS A 130 -23.95 14.61 5.12
CA HIS A 130 -24.33 14.36 6.51
C HIS A 130 -23.43 15.09 7.50
N VAL A 131 -22.11 14.99 7.32
CA VAL A 131 -21.14 15.70 8.17
C VAL A 131 -21.30 17.21 8.02
N ALA A 132 -21.31 17.74 6.80
CA ALA A 132 -21.44 19.18 6.57
C ALA A 132 -22.71 19.76 7.20
N ASN A 133 -23.85 19.08 7.05
CA ASN A 133 -25.12 19.52 7.63
C ASN A 133 -25.14 19.40 9.15
N SER A 134 -24.64 18.29 9.71
CA SER A 134 -24.56 18.12 11.18
C SER A 134 -23.76 19.24 11.83
N LEU A 135 -22.57 19.51 11.27
CA LEU A 135 -21.68 20.57 11.75
C LEU A 135 -22.29 21.96 11.58
N ALA A 136 -22.94 22.24 10.45
CA ALA A 136 -23.61 23.53 10.20
C ALA A 136 -24.75 23.80 11.21
N GLU A 137 -25.41 22.75 11.69
CA GLU A 137 -26.45 22.82 12.71
C GLU A 137 -25.92 22.84 14.15
N GLY A 138 -24.59 22.88 14.34
CA GLY A 138 -23.96 22.90 15.65
C GLY A 138 -23.89 21.54 16.35
N ARG A 139 -24.03 20.43 15.61
CA ARG A 139 -24.05 19.06 16.12
C ARG A 139 -22.91 18.22 15.54
N GLN A 140 -22.52 17.15 16.25
CA GLN A 140 -21.58 16.16 15.72
C GLN A 140 -22.31 15.12 14.85
N PRO A 141 -21.67 14.58 13.80
CA PRO A 141 -22.28 13.57 12.94
C PRO A 141 -22.46 12.23 13.65
N ASP A 142 -23.42 11.45 13.17
CA ASP A 142 -23.64 10.06 13.58
C ASP A 142 -22.38 9.19 13.42
N ILE A 143 -21.93 8.59 14.53
CA ILE A 143 -20.74 7.75 14.59
C ILE A 143 -20.91 6.45 13.81
N GLU A 144 -22.12 5.89 13.69
CA GLU A 144 -22.34 4.68 12.90
C GLU A 144 -22.06 4.94 11.42
N MET A 145 -22.58 6.06 10.88
CA MET A 145 -22.32 6.43 9.49
C MET A 145 -20.84 6.76 9.25
N ILE A 146 -20.17 7.37 10.23
CA ILE A 146 -18.73 7.59 10.18
C ILE A 146 -17.97 6.25 10.15
N ALA A 147 -18.36 5.29 10.98
CA ALA A 147 -17.71 3.98 11.09
C ALA A 147 -17.88 3.12 9.84
N ASP A 148 -19.07 3.14 9.24
CA ASP A 148 -19.43 2.42 8.01
C ASP A 148 -18.57 2.83 6.82
N VAL A 149 -18.34 4.14 6.65
CA VAL A 149 -17.63 4.67 5.47
C VAL A 149 -16.15 4.98 5.77
N GLY A 150 -15.84 5.61 6.90
CA GLY A 150 -14.48 5.88 7.37
C GLY A 150 -13.70 6.99 6.66
N TYR A 151 -14.23 7.59 5.57
CA TYR A 151 -13.57 8.67 4.83
C TYR A 151 -14.58 9.64 4.19
N LEU A 152 -14.21 10.91 4.06
CA LEU A 152 -15.04 11.94 3.38
C LEU A 152 -14.74 12.05 1.88
N MET A 153 -13.56 11.63 1.48
CA MET A 153 -13.07 11.69 0.12
C MET A 153 -12.30 10.42 -0.17
N ARG A 154 -12.27 10.02 -1.44
CA ARG A 154 -11.58 8.82 -1.88
C ARG A 154 -10.77 9.07 -3.12
N THR A 155 -9.49 8.77 -3.00
CA THR A 155 -8.55 8.81 -4.12
C THR A 155 -8.84 7.66 -5.09
N THR A 156 -8.82 7.94 -6.39
CA THR A 156 -8.87 6.89 -7.43
C THR A 156 -7.48 6.54 -7.95
N ALA A 157 -6.53 7.47 -7.84
CA ALA A 157 -5.13 7.22 -8.14
C ALA A 157 -4.22 8.24 -7.45
N VAL A 158 -2.98 7.80 -7.19
CA VAL A 158 -1.86 8.60 -6.71
C VAL A 158 -0.66 8.20 -7.58
N TYR A 159 -0.12 9.14 -8.34
CA TYR A 159 0.90 8.90 -9.34
C TYR A 159 2.15 9.70 -9.01
N GLY A 160 3.29 9.01 -8.95
CA GLY A 160 4.62 9.62 -8.86
C GLY A 160 5.57 9.01 -9.88
N GLY A 161 6.88 9.20 -9.67
CA GLY A 161 7.93 8.50 -10.41
C GLY A 161 7.90 8.75 -11.92
N GLY A 162 7.77 10.01 -12.34
CA GLY A 162 7.87 10.41 -13.75
C GLY A 162 6.57 10.32 -14.55
N LYS A 163 5.50 9.72 -14.01
CA LYS A 163 4.24 9.58 -14.74
C LYS A 163 3.70 10.96 -15.15
N PHE A 164 3.22 11.06 -16.39
CA PHE A 164 2.72 12.29 -17.02
C PHE A 164 3.77 13.43 -17.18
N GLY A 165 5.07 13.13 -17.08
CA GLY A 165 6.13 14.14 -17.16
C GLY A 165 6.38 14.88 -15.84
N CYS A 166 5.90 14.31 -14.73
CA CYS A 166 6.27 14.72 -13.37
C CYS A 166 7.74 14.38 -13.08
N ALA A 167 8.21 14.73 -11.89
CA ALA A 167 9.54 14.36 -11.41
C ALA A 167 9.75 12.83 -11.44
N ASP A 168 10.85 12.41 -12.06
CA ASP A 168 11.35 11.05 -11.94
C ASP A 168 11.84 10.76 -10.52
N TRP A 169 11.80 9.48 -10.14
CA TRP A 169 12.31 9.01 -8.84
C TRP A 169 13.75 9.46 -8.57
N GLU A 170 14.61 9.46 -9.59
CA GLU A 170 16.02 9.86 -9.48
C GLU A 170 16.20 11.29 -8.93
N LYS A 171 15.21 12.18 -9.10
CA LYS A 171 15.25 13.55 -8.56
C LYS A 171 15.13 13.61 -7.03
N ILE A 172 14.50 12.60 -6.42
CA ILE A 172 14.21 12.57 -4.98
C ILE A 172 14.91 11.42 -4.23
N ALA A 173 15.51 10.47 -4.95
CA ALA A 173 16.08 9.25 -4.40
C ALA A 173 17.19 9.48 -3.35
N ASP A 174 17.94 10.58 -3.46
CA ASP A 174 19.03 10.93 -2.54
C ASP A 174 18.59 11.80 -1.36
N ARG A 175 17.32 12.20 -1.30
CA ARG A 175 16.80 13.09 -0.27
C ARG A 175 16.49 12.30 1.00
N ALA A 176 17.00 12.75 2.13
CA ALA A 176 16.80 12.04 3.39
C ALA A 176 15.32 11.94 3.80
N ASP A 177 14.49 12.93 3.45
CA ASP A 177 13.08 13.07 3.81
C ASP A 177 12.13 12.27 2.91
N LEU A 178 12.38 12.23 1.60
CA LEU A 178 11.51 11.57 0.61
C LEU A 178 12.15 10.41 -0.15
N GLY A 179 13.42 10.12 0.06
CA GLY A 179 14.20 9.14 -0.70
C GLY A 179 13.91 7.68 -0.37
N SER A 180 13.01 7.38 0.58
CA SER A 180 12.49 6.02 0.80
C SER A 180 11.24 5.76 -0.05
N ALA A 181 10.98 4.49 -0.37
CA ALA A 181 9.89 4.11 -1.27
C ALA A 181 8.55 4.71 -0.82
N PHE A 182 7.86 5.29 -1.80
CA PHE A 182 6.53 5.88 -1.67
C PHE A 182 6.38 7.05 -0.69
N GLN A 183 7.47 7.62 -0.14
CA GLN A 183 7.33 8.69 0.88
C GLN A 183 6.67 9.96 0.33
N ALA A 184 6.95 10.35 -0.92
CA ALA A 184 6.28 11.48 -1.56
C ALA A 184 4.78 11.23 -1.73
N GLU A 185 4.39 10.04 -2.18
CA GLU A 185 3.00 9.62 -2.33
C GLU A 185 2.29 9.55 -0.98
N MET A 186 2.95 9.02 0.06
CA MET A 186 2.41 8.98 1.41
C MET A 186 2.19 10.39 1.97
N LEU A 187 3.10 11.35 1.70
CA LEU A 187 2.93 12.75 2.11
C LEU A 187 1.76 13.40 1.38
N ALA A 188 1.64 13.19 0.07
CA ALA A 188 0.50 13.68 -0.70
C ALA A 188 -0.82 13.16 -0.14
N VAL A 189 -0.93 11.85 0.13
CA VAL A 189 -2.14 11.21 0.68
C VAL A 189 -2.45 11.73 2.09
N TYR A 190 -1.44 12.00 2.92
CA TYR A 190 -1.63 12.60 4.25
C TYR A 190 -2.25 14.00 4.15
N LEU A 191 -1.73 14.84 3.26
CA LEU A 191 -2.23 16.20 3.04
C LEU A 191 -3.62 16.22 2.37
N ILE A 192 -3.92 15.26 1.49
CA ILE A 192 -5.25 15.08 0.90
C ILE A 192 -6.29 14.73 1.98
N ARG A 193 -5.91 13.93 2.99
CA ARG A 193 -6.78 13.67 4.15
C ARG A 193 -7.12 14.98 4.87
N LEU A 194 -6.12 15.83 5.14
CA LEU A 194 -6.36 17.14 5.78
C LEU A 194 -7.33 17.98 4.95
N PHE A 195 -7.08 18.08 3.65
CA PHE A 195 -7.96 18.77 2.72
C PHE A 195 -9.40 18.30 2.78
N SER A 196 -9.66 16.98 2.83
CA SER A 196 -11.02 16.46 2.88
C SER A 196 -11.79 16.90 4.14
N LEU A 197 -11.09 17.07 5.26
CA LEU A 197 -11.65 17.49 6.54
C LEU A 197 -11.86 19.01 6.57
N ASP A 198 -10.89 19.77 6.10
CA ASP A 198 -10.96 21.23 6.07
C ASP A 198 -12.03 21.69 5.06
N LEU A 199 -12.20 20.96 3.95
CA LEU A 199 -13.25 21.22 2.97
C LEU A 199 -14.65 21.04 3.58
N VAL A 200 -14.91 19.96 4.33
CA VAL A 200 -16.24 19.72 4.91
C VAL A 200 -16.57 20.77 5.98
N GLU A 201 -15.58 21.15 6.79
CA GLU A 201 -15.76 22.19 7.81
C GLU A 201 -15.94 23.58 7.18
N HIS A 202 -15.24 23.89 6.09
CA HIS A 202 -15.42 25.13 5.33
C HIS A 202 -16.85 25.27 4.80
N VAL A 203 -17.37 24.19 4.18
CA VAL A 203 -18.76 24.15 3.69
C VAL A 203 -19.75 24.25 4.84
N ALA A 204 -19.50 23.58 5.97
CA ALA A 204 -20.35 23.65 7.15
C ALA A 204 -20.42 25.07 7.73
N ARG A 205 -19.29 25.77 7.85
CA ARG A 205 -19.22 27.16 8.33
C ARG A 205 -20.03 28.11 7.44
N HIS A 206 -19.93 27.97 6.13
CA HIS A 206 -20.70 28.81 5.20
C HIS A 206 -22.20 28.48 5.19
N LYS A 207 -22.59 27.26 5.53
CA LYS A 207 -24.00 26.87 5.68
C LYS A 207 -24.62 27.30 7.02
N GLY A 208 -23.89 27.15 8.11
CA GLY A 208 -24.38 27.33 9.48
C GLY A 208 -24.12 28.71 10.09
N ASP A 209 -23.23 29.50 9.48
CA ASP A 209 -22.74 30.78 9.99
C ASP A 209 -22.28 30.65 11.46
N VAL A 210 -22.90 31.37 12.39
CA VAL A 210 -22.55 31.35 13.83
C VAL A 210 -22.83 30.02 14.54
N ASN A 211 -23.65 29.13 13.97
CA ASN A 211 -24.00 27.85 14.58
C ASN A 211 -22.99 26.74 14.26
N ALA A 212 -22.12 26.94 13.26
CA ALA A 212 -21.27 25.87 12.78
C ALA A 212 -20.21 25.46 13.83
N VAL A 213 -20.04 24.15 14.03
CA VAL A 213 -19.00 23.59 14.90
C VAL A 213 -17.96 22.81 14.10
N ASN A 214 -16.78 22.62 14.68
CA ASN A 214 -15.74 21.74 14.10
C ASN A 214 -16.01 20.28 14.45
N LEU A 215 -15.39 19.36 13.71
CA LEU A 215 -15.40 17.94 14.07
C LEU A 215 -14.73 17.72 15.42
N ALA A 216 -15.38 16.93 16.28
CA ALA A 216 -14.76 16.45 17.50
C ALA A 216 -13.52 15.62 17.16
N LEU A 217 -12.43 15.83 17.91
CA LEU A 217 -11.13 15.24 17.61
C LEU A 217 -11.15 13.71 17.44
N PRO A 218 -11.87 12.90 18.25
CA PRO A 218 -11.95 11.46 18.03
C PRO A 218 -12.55 11.08 16.67
N ILE A 219 -13.58 11.81 16.21
CA ILE A 219 -14.21 11.60 14.89
C ILE A 219 -13.25 12.04 13.79
N ARG A 220 -12.63 13.22 13.96
CA ARG A 220 -11.65 13.77 13.01
C ARG A 220 -10.49 12.80 12.81
N ARG A 221 -9.93 12.24 13.89
CA ARG A 221 -8.87 11.21 13.82
C ARG A 221 -9.34 9.95 13.10
N PHE A 222 -10.54 9.45 13.42
CA PHE A 222 -11.10 8.24 12.81
C PHE A 222 -11.35 8.37 11.31
N LEU A 223 -11.56 9.57 10.78
CA LEU A 223 -11.68 9.78 9.35
C LEU A 223 -10.29 9.72 8.69
N GLY A 224 -10.12 8.75 7.79
CA GLY A 224 -8.97 8.64 6.91
C GLY A 224 -9.27 9.16 5.51
N ILE A 225 -8.49 8.69 4.54
CA ILE A 225 -8.73 8.92 3.12
C ILE A 225 -8.96 7.60 2.41
N GLY A 226 -10.08 7.49 1.71
CA GLY A 226 -10.41 6.28 0.96
C GLY A 226 -9.45 6.08 -0.21
N ASN A 227 -9.25 4.83 -0.60
CA ASN A 227 -8.65 4.49 -1.88
C ASN A 227 -9.36 3.28 -2.50
N ALA A 228 -9.55 3.32 -3.82
CA ALA A 228 -9.98 2.17 -4.61
C ALA A 228 -8.76 1.60 -5.34
N THR A 229 -8.28 0.44 -4.88
CA THR A 229 -7.09 -0.21 -5.42
C THR A 229 -7.48 -1.31 -6.40
N GLY A 230 -7.01 -1.21 -7.64
CA GLY A 230 -7.20 -2.24 -8.68
C GLY A 230 -5.89 -2.83 -9.21
N LEU A 231 -5.96 -3.37 -10.43
CA LEU A 231 -4.92 -4.20 -11.05
C LEU A 231 -3.57 -3.53 -11.29
N GLY A 232 -3.50 -2.19 -11.34
CA GLY A 232 -2.27 -1.46 -11.64
C GLY A 232 -1.08 -1.78 -10.73
N MET A 233 -1.34 -2.25 -9.50
CA MET A 233 -0.28 -2.60 -8.54
C MET A 233 0.21 -4.05 -8.64
N ALA A 234 -0.54 -4.95 -9.29
CA ALA A 234 -0.12 -6.35 -9.42
C ALA A 234 1.17 -6.49 -10.26
N PRO A 235 1.29 -5.86 -11.46
CA PRO A 235 2.52 -5.91 -12.25
C PRO A 235 3.74 -5.35 -11.51
N PHE A 236 3.54 -4.33 -10.67
CA PHE A 236 4.62 -3.76 -9.86
C PHE A 236 5.29 -4.82 -8.96
N LEU A 237 4.49 -5.66 -8.29
CA LEU A 237 5.03 -6.71 -7.41
C LEU A 237 5.78 -7.78 -8.18
N MET A 238 5.43 -8.01 -9.45
CA MET A 238 6.12 -8.98 -10.29
C MET A 238 7.41 -8.38 -10.87
N ASN A 239 7.40 -7.12 -11.29
CA ASN A 239 8.50 -6.51 -12.03
C ASN A 239 9.65 -6.03 -11.15
N HIS A 240 9.42 -5.72 -9.88
CA HIS A 240 10.44 -5.15 -8.99
C HIS A 240 10.97 -6.15 -7.96
N GLN A 241 11.56 -7.26 -8.42
CA GLN A 241 12.07 -8.36 -7.58
C GLN A 241 12.97 -7.86 -6.45
N VAL A 242 13.90 -6.96 -6.76
CA VAL A 242 14.86 -6.46 -5.76
C VAL A 242 14.16 -5.59 -4.71
N LEU A 243 13.30 -4.67 -5.13
CA LEU A 243 12.57 -3.80 -4.20
C LEU A 243 11.66 -4.61 -3.28
N VAL A 244 10.91 -5.59 -3.82
CA VAL A 244 10.07 -6.50 -3.03
C VAL A 244 10.92 -7.32 -2.07
N HIS A 245 12.10 -7.79 -2.50
CA HIS A 245 13.03 -8.47 -1.62
C HIS A 245 13.44 -7.58 -0.44
N GLN A 246 13.80 -6.31 -0.69
CA GLN A 246 14.22 -5.40 0.38
C GLN A 246 13.11 -5.20 1.42
N TRP A 247 11.86 -5.08 0.97
CA TRP A 247 10.69 -4.92 1.85
C TRP A 247 10.50 -6.13 2.77
N VAL A 248 10.51 -7.32 2.18
CA VAL A 248 10.30 -8.56 2.93
C VAL A 248 11.51 -8.88 3.79
N SER A 249 12.71 -8.70 3.26
CA SER A 249 13.96 -8.90 4.00
C SER A 249 13.98 -8.05 5.27
N ALA A 250 13.67 -6.76 5.20
CA ALA A 250 13.61 -5.92 6.40
C ALA A 250 12.51 -6.35 7.39
N LYS A 251 11.33 -6.80 6.93
CA LYS A 251 10.30 -7.40 7.80
C LYS A 251 10.81 -8.68 8.49
N GLU A 252 11.46 -9.58 7.76
CA GLU A 252 12.01 -10.84 8.29
C GLU A 252 13.16 -10.59 9.28
N HIS A 253 14.03 -9.61 9.00
CA HIS A 253 15.07 -9.19 9.94
C HIS A 253 14.47 -8.59 11.22
N ALA A 254 13.42 -7.77 11.11
CA ALA A 254 12.72 -7.23 12.28
C ALA A 254 12.12 -8.36 13.13
N LEU A 255 11.44 -9.31 12.49
CA LEU A 255 10.86 -10.47 13.16
C LEU A 255 11.93 -11.35 13.83
N ALA A 256 13.03 -11.63 13.14
CA ALA A 256 14.13 -12.40 13.68
C ALA A 256 14.77 -11.71 14.89
N ALA A 257 14.97 -10.39 14.81
CA ALA A 257 15.56 -9.60 15.89
C ALA A 257 14.70 -9.63 17.15
N VAL A 258 13.37 -9.44 17.04
CA VAL A 258 12.48 -9.50 18.22
C VAL A 258 12.35 -10.92 18.77
N ARG A 259 12.31 -11.95 17.92
CA ARG A 259 12.26 -13.36 18.37
C ARG A 259 13.54 -13.78 19.11
N GLY A 260 14.67 -13.15 18.81
CA GLY A 260 15.95 -13.41 19.45
C GLY A 260 16.13 -12.77 20.84
N LEU A 261 15.13 -12.05 21.35
CA LEU A 261 15.23 -11.42 22.66
C LEU A 261 15.02 -12.43 23.80
N ASP A 262 15.99 -12.53 24.70
CA ASP A 262 15.94 -13.45 25.85
C ASP A 262 14.84 -13.09 26.85
N ARG A 263 14.47 -11.81 26.94
CA ARG A 263 13.49 -11.25 27.88
C ARG A 263 12.76 -10.07 27.25
N VAL A 264 11.57 -9.79 27.78
CA VAL A 264 10.79 -8.59 27.47
C VAL A 264 10.48 -7.83 28.76
N SER A 265 10.40 -6.50 28.69
CA SER A 265 10.02 -5.68 29.84
C SER A 265 8.51 -5.69 30.06
N GLU A 266 8.08 -5.36 31.28
CA GLU A 266 6.65 -5.23 31.61
C GLU A 266 5.95 -4.20 30.71
N ALA A 267 6.61 -3.08 30.40
CA ALA A 267 6.08 -2.07 29.48
C ALA A 267 5.88 -2.59 28.05
N GLN A 268 6.77 -3.47 27.57
CA GLN A 268 6.62 -4.10 26.25
C GLN A 268 5.47 -5.11 26.25
N VAL A 269 5.32 -5.88 27.33
CA VAL A 269 4.18 -6.79 27.52
C VAL A 269 2.87 -6.03 27.54
N GLU A 270 2.80 -4.91 28.27
CA GLU A 270 1.60 -4.08 28.33
C GLU A 270 1.25 -3.46 26.98
N THR A 271 2.26 -2.96 26.25
CA THR A 271 2.08 -2.46 24.88
C THR A 271 1.52 -3.55 23.97
N LEU A 272 2.07 -4.77 24.03
CA LEU A 272 1.59 -5.90 23.25
C LEU A 272 0.14 -6.25 23.59
N ARG A 273 -0.20 -6.34 24.88
CA ARG A 273 -1.57 -6.62 25.33
C ARG A 273 -2.56 -5.54 24.90
N GLY A 274 -2.18 -4.28 25.01
CA GLY A 274 -2.99 -3.14 24.56
C GLY A 274 -3.24 -3.15 23.06
N VAL A 275 -2.21 -3.45 22.25
CA VAL A 275 -2.36 -3.56 20.80
C VAL A 275 -3.24 -4.75 20.43
N LEU A 276 -3.06 -5.91 21.08
CA LEU A 276 -3.94 -7.07 20.87
C LEU A 276 -5.41 -6.77 21.21
N ALA A 277 -5.65 -6.01 22.29
CA ALA A 277 -7.00 -5.57 22.63
C ALA A 277 -7.61 -4.70 21.53
N LYS A 278 -6.87 -3.72 21.01
CA LYS A 278 -7.28 -2.89 19.86
C LYS A 278 -7.56 -3.73 18.61
N CYS A 279 -6.68 -4.68 18.28
CA CYS A 279 -6.87 -5.59 17.14
C CYS A 279 -8.18 -6.36 17.25
N ARG A 280 -8.51 -6.89 18.43
CA ARG A 280 -9.77 -7.63 18.66
C ARG A 280 -11.00 -6.78 18.44
N VAL A 281 -10.99 -5.53 18.92
CA VAL A 281 -12.09 -4.58 18.70
C VAL A 281 -12.19 -4.24 17.22
N GLN A 282 -11.10 -3.83 16.58
CA GLN A 282 -11.11 -3.50 15.15
C GLN A 282 -11.59 -4.66 14.27
N VAL A 283 -11.17 -5.90 14.55
CA VAL A 283 -11.62 -7.08 13.81
C VAL A 283 -13.13 -7.31 14.00
N SER A 284 -13.67 -7.08 15.20
CA SER A 284 -15.12 -7.17 15.42
C SER A 284 -15.92 -6.09 14.66
N GLU A 285 -15.31 -4.93 14.42
CA GLU A 285 -15.88 -3.83 13.64
C GLU A 285 -15.66 -3.98 12.13
N TRP A 286 -14.87 -4.96 11.67
CA TRP A 286 -14.55 -5.13 10.27
C TRP A 286 -15.60 -5.99 9.59
N GLN A 287 -16.49 -5.34 8.83
CA GLN A 287 -17.56 -5.98 8.07
C GLN A 287 -17.38 -5.69 6.58
N VAL A 288 -17.57 -6.72 5.74
CA VAL A 288 -17.45 -6.63 4.28
C VAL A 288 -18.50 -7.50 3.60
N ASP A 289 -18.83 -7.20 2.35
CA ASP A 289 -19.82 -7.97 1.58
C ASP A 289 -19.23 -9.25 0.97
N ASP A 290 -17.90 -9.31 0.75
CA ASP A 290 -17.21 -10.45 0.14
C ASP A 290 -17.22 -11.67 1.07
N GLU A 291 -17.94 -12.72 0.69
CA GLU A 291 -18.13 -13.93 1.51
C GLU A 291 -16.81 -14.58 1.94
N VAL A 292 -15.82 -14.61 1.04
CA VAL A 292 -14.50 -15.21 1.32
C VAL A 292 -13.77 -14.40 2.40
N GLN A 293 -13.73 -13.08 2.27
CA GLN A 293 -13.09 -12.22 3.25
C GLN A 293 -13.85 -12.18 4.57
N SER A 294 -15.19 -12.19 4.55
CA SER A 294 -16.02 -12.28 5.76
C SER A 294 -15.72 -13.54 6.56
N ALA A 295 -15.68 -14.72 5.91
CA ALA A 295 -15.30 -15.97 6.58
C ALA A 295 -13.88 -15.92 7.17
N ARG A 296 -12.94 -15.24 6.49
CA ARG A 296 -11.58 -15.04 7.00
C ARG A 296 -11.53 -14.11 8.21
N ILE A 297 -12.34 -13.06 8.23
CA ILE A 297 -12.45 -12.13 9.37
C ILE A 297 -13.05 -12.84 10.58
N GLU A 298 -14.11 -13.64 10.40
CA GLU A 298 -14.70 -14.44 11.48
C GLU A 298 -13.66 -15.40 12.09
N LYS A 299 -12.93 -16.13 11.23
CA LYS A 299 -11.86 -17.02 11.68
C LYS A 299 -10.74 -16.26 12.42
N LEU A 300 -10.38 -15.07 11.93
CA LEU A 300 -9.41 -14.20 12.58
C LEU A 300 -9.90 -13.78 13.98
N GLY A 301 -11.18 -13.46 14.14
CA GLY A 301 -11.77 -13.14 15.45
C GLY A 301 -11.62 -14.29 16.46
N VAL A 302 -11.89 -15.52 16.03
CA VAL A 302 -11.69 -16.73 16.85
C VAL A 302 -10.21 -16.91 17.21
N ASP A 303 -9.32 -16.73 16.25
CA ASP A 303 -7.88 -16.88 16.45
C ASP A 303 -7.31 -15.82 17.41
N LEU A 304 -7.78 -14.58 17.34
CA LEU A 304 -7.37 -13.53 18.27
C LEU A 304 -7.90 -13.77 19.69
N ALA A 305 -9.07 -14.40 19.84
CA ALA A 305 -9.56 -14.83 21.15
C ALA A 305 -8.69 -15.94 21.73
N ALA A 306 -8.28 -16.92 20.91
CA ALA A 306 -7.35 -17.97 21.32
C ALA A 306 -5.98 -17.40 21.72
N LEU A 307 -5.44 -16.47 20.93
CA LEU A 307 -4.19 -15.77 21.24
C LEU A 307 -4.28 -14.97 22.54
N ALA A 308 -5.35 -14.19 22.74
CA ALA A 308 -5.57 -13.45 23.97
C ALA A 308 -5.65 -14.37 25.20
N SER A 309 -6.29 -15.53 25.05
CA SER A 309 -6.39 -16.54 26.12
C SER A 309 -5.02 -17.16 26.42
N HIS A 310 -4.23 -17.43 25.38
CA HIS A 310 -2.86 -17.92 25.53
C HIS A 310 -1.97 -16.94 26.29
N LEU A 311 -2.04 -15.64 25.97
CA LEU A 311 -1.22 -14.56 26.54
C LEU A 311 -1.72 -14.00 27.88
N ALA A 312 -2.88 -14.47 28.37
CA ALA A 312 -3.47 -14.01 29.61
C ALA A 312 -2.62 -14.39 30.84
N ALA A 313 -1.91 -15.51 30.78
CA ALA A 313 -1.00 -15.93 31.84
C ALA A 313 0.34 -15.18 31.75
N ASN A 314 0.82 -14.61 32.86
CA ASN A 314 2.07 -13.84 32.89
C ASN A 314 3.31 -14.72 32.65
N ASP A 315 3.23 -16.00 33.01
CA ASP A 315 4.31 -16.99 32.84
C ASP A 315 4.73 -17.16 31.37
N ARG A 316 3.91 -16.76 30.41
CA ARG A 316 4.23 -16.76 28.97
C ARG A 316 5.40 -15.86 28.59
N PHE A 317 5.64 -14.83 29.39
CA PHE A 317 6.76 -13.90 29.19
C PHE A 317 7.97 -14.23 30.07
N ASP A 318 7.80 -15.13 31.05
CA ASP A 318 8.83 -15.58 32.00
C ASP A 318 9.54 -16.87 31.53
N VAL A 319 9.70 -17.02 30.21
CA VAL A 319 10.43 -18.14 29.58
C VAL A 319 11.58 -17.59 28.74
N ALA A 320 12.54 -18.45 28.40
CA ALA A 320 13.59 -18.09 27.44
C ALA A 320 12.97 -17.83 26.05
N LEU A 321 13.39 -16.75 25.40
CA LEU A 321 12.92 -16.34 24.07
C LEU A 321 11.38 -16.25 24.00
N PRO A 322 10.72 -15.45 24.86
CA PRO A 322 9.27 -15.48 25.01
C PRO A 322 8.52 -15.14 23.72
N LEU A 323 9.05 -14.20 22.91
CA LEU A 323 8.43 -13.83 21.64
C LEU A 323 8.56 -14.93 20.57
N ASP A 324 9.65 -15.71 20.59
CA ASP A 324 9.79 -16.88 19.72
C ASP A 324 8.81 -17.99 20.13
N ALA A 325 8.62 -18.20 21.44
CA ALA A 325 7.63 -19.15 21.94
C ALA A 325 6.20 -18.79 21.46
N ILE A 326 5.84 -17.51 21.55
CA ILE A 326 4.55 -17.00 21.07
C ILE A 326 4.41 -17.19 19.55
N PHE A 327 5.45 -16.84 18.77
CA PHE A 327 5.44 -16.99 17.32
C PHE A 327 5.28 -18.46 16.89
N ARG A 328 6.01 -19.39 17.52
CA ARG A 328 5.90 -20.83 17.25
C ARG A 328 4.53 -21.37 17.63
N TRP A 329 4.00 -20.95 18.78
CA TRP A 329 2.65 -21.33 19.19
C TRP A 329 1.62 -20.85 18.16
N ALA A 330 1.69 -19.59 17.75
CA ALA A 330 0.78 -19.02 16.75
C ALA A 330 0.87 -19.78 15.41
N SER A 331 2.07 -20.16 14.98
CA SER A 331 2.31 -20.91 13.74
C SER A 331 1.68 -22.31 13.74
N GLN A 332 1.47 -22.91 14.92
CA GLN A 332 0.91 -24.24 15.09
C GLN A 332 -0.60 -24.24 15.33
N HIS A 333 -1.15 -23.15 15.88
CA HIS A 333 -2.54 -23.13 16.39
C HIS A 333 -3.46 -22.15 15.66
N LEU A 334 -2.92 -21.15 14.96
CA LEU A 334 -3.71 -20.09 14.34
C LEU A 334 -3.70 -20.18 12.80
N GLY A 335 -4.73 -19.62 12.16
CA GLY A 335 -4.79 -19.48 10.71
C GLY A 335 -3.81 -18.43 10.16
N LEU A 336 -3.62 -18.42 8.84
CA LEU A 336 -2.62 -17.57 8.17
C LEU A 336 -2.79 -16.07 8.47
N GLU A 337 -4.02 -15.55 8.47
CA GLU A 337 -4.27 -14.14 8.82
C GLU A 337 -3.81 -13.80 10.23
N ALA A 338 -4.15 -14.66 11.20
CA ALA A 338 -3.74 -14.45 12.58
C ALA A 338 -2.22 -14.59 12.76
N GLN A 339 -1.57 -15.49 12.02
CA GLN A 339 -0.10 -15.59 12.01
C GLN A 339 0.55 -14.30 11.51
N GLU A 340 0.08 -13.71 10.41
CA GLU A 340 0.60 -12.44 9.89
C GLU A 340 0.30 -11.25 10.82
N LEU A 341 -0.87 -11.24 11.47
CA LEU A 341 -1.20 -10.23 12.49
C LEU A 341 -0.31 -10.38 13.72
N VAL A 342 -0.01 -11.61 14.15
CA VAL A 342 0.96 -11.87 15.24
C VAL A 342 2.33 -11.30 14.90
N VAL A 343 2.80 -11.40 13.65
CA VAL A 343 4.07 -10.75 13.25
C VAL A 343 4.00 -9.23 13.46
N SER A 344 2.90 -8.59 13.07
CA SER A 344 2.68 -7.16 13.33
C SER A 344 2.72 -6.84 14.82
N LEU A 345 2.00 -7.63 15.62
CA LEU A 345 1.89 -7.50 17.07
C LEU A 345 3.24 -7.63 17.79
N LEU A 346 4.04 -8.64 17.40
CA LEU A 346 5.33 -8.91 18.04
C LEU A 346 6.38 -7.83 17.76
N ILE A 347 6.29 -7.16 16.61
CA ILE A 347 7.22 -6.09 16.22
C ILE A 347 6.86 -4.76 16.89
N GLU A 348 5.59 -4.55 17.22
CA GLU A 348 5.06 -3.24 17.64
C GLU A 348 5.80 -2.59 18.83
N PRO A 349 6.15 -3.29 19.93
CA PRO A 349 6.80 -2.68 21.09
C PRO A 349 8.28 -2.34 20.92
N PHE A 350 8.91 -2.69 19.80
CA PHE A 350 10.38 -2.73 19.66
C PHE A 350 10.93 -1.70 18.68
N GLY A 351 10.41 -0.46 18.70
CA GLY A 351 10.81 0.60 17.77
C GLY A 351 12.31 0.85 17.67
N GLU A 352 13.01 0.87 18.80
CA GLU A 352 14.47 1.07 18.85
C GLU A 352 15.26 0.01 18.05
N LEU A 353 14.73 -1.22 17.98
CA LEU A 353 15.35 -2.34 17.28
C LEU A 353 14.97 -2.38 15.79
N VAL A 354 13.75 -1.96 15.45
CA VAL A 354 13.15 -2.26 14.14
C VAL A 354 13.06 -1.05 13.22
N ASP A 355 12.87 0.18 13.72
CA ASP A 355 12.44 1.31 12.90
C ASP A 355 13.43 1.65 11.78
N LYS A 356 14.73 1.53 12.05
CA LYS A 356 15.79 1.79 11.07
C LYS A 356 15.82 0.78 9.91
N LEU A 357 15.19 -0.38 10.06
CA LEU A 357 15.11 -1.36 8.97
C LEU A 357 14.23 -0.86 7.82
N GLY A 358 13.27 0.03 8.09
CA GLY A 358 12.43 0.66 7.07
C GLY A 358 13.19 1.62 6.14
N GLU A 359 14.38 2.09 6.53
CA GLU A 359 15.25 2.90 5.67
C GLU A 359 15.81 2.09 4.48
N ARG A 360 15.75 0.75 4.55
CA ARG A 360 16.22 -0.16 3.49
C ARG A 360 15.19 -0.45 2.41
N PHE A 361 14.02 0.20 2.43
CA PHE A 361 12.93 -0.09 1.48
C PHE A 361 13.16 0.42 0.04
N ASN A 362 14.40 0.60 -0.37
CA ASN A 362 14.81 1.05 -1.70
C ASN A 362 15.68 0.00 -2.39
N ALA A 363 15.64 -0.01 -3.71
CA ALA A 363 16.56 -0.77 -4.55
C ALA A 363 17.52 0.21 -5.25
N ALA A 364 18.82 -0.09 -5.25
CA ALA A 364 19.78 0.69 -6.03
C ALA A 364 19.66 0.36 -7.53
N SER A 365 19.88 1.35 -8.40
CA SER A 365 19.74 1.20 -9.86
C SER A 365 20.69 0.17 -10.51
N LYS A 366 21.71 -0.31 -9.78
CA LYS A 366 22.73 -1.26 -10.24
C LYS A 366 22.47 -2.73 -9.87
N GLU A 367 21.33 -3.05 -9.27
CA GLU A 367 21.10 -4.37 -8.64
C GLU A 367 20.68 -5.48 -9.62
N ASP A 368 20.66 -5.22 -10.92
CA ASP A 368 20.37 -6.26 -11.93
C ASP A 368 21.61 -7.11 -12.25
N VAL A 369 21.65 -8.32 -11.70
CA VAL A 369 22.64 -9.35 -11.99
C VAL A 369 22.48 -9.82 -13.44
N TRP A 370 23.60 -9.83 -14.18
CA TRP A 370 23.71 -10.48 -15.48
C TRP A 370 25.07 -11.17 -15.57
N GLU A 371 25.05 -12.49 -15.48
CA GLU A 371 26.25 -13.33 -15.54
C GLU A 371 26.30 -14.11 -16.87
N PRO A 372 26.82 -13.51 -17.96
CA PRO A 372 26.85 -14.15 -19.27
C PRO A 372 27.74 -15.39 -19.35
N ALA A 373 28.76 -15.47 -18.48
CA ALA A 373 29.70 -16.58 -18.42
C ALA A 373 29.20 -17.79 -17.62
N MET A 374 28.11 -17.65 -16.87
CA MET A 374 27.49 -18.73 -16.09
C MET A 374 27.20 -19.92 -17.00
N ARG A 375 27.51 -21.14 -16.55
CA ARG A 375 27.16 -22.36 -17.30
C ARG A 375 25.69 -22.69 -17.14
N LEU A 376 25.07 -23.29 -18.15
CA LEU A 376 23.67 -23.71 -18.05
C LEU A 376 23.45 -24.76 -16.95
N THR A 377 24.45 -25.57 -16.60
CA THR A 377 24.39 -26.44 -15.41
C THR A 377 24.18 -25.66 -14.11
N GLN A 378 24.84 -24.52 -13.95
CA GLN A 378 24.68 -23.64 -12.78
C GLN A 378 23.31 -22.96 -12.83
N LEU A 379 22.87 -22.49 -14.00
CA LEU A 379 21.55 -21.91 -14.18
C LEU A 379 20.43 -22.91 -13.79
N ASN A 380 20.53 -24.18 -14.20
CA ASN A 380 19.57 -25.22 -13.79
C ASN A 380 19.52 -25.39 -12.27
N THR A 381 20.66 -25.32 -11.59
CA THR A 381 20.69 -25.38 -10.11
C THR A 381 19.95 -24.19 -9.48
N LEU A 382 20.04 -22.99 -10.07
CA LEU A 382 19.29 -21.82 -9.60
C LEU A 382 17.79 -21.98 -9.86
N ILE A 383 17.39 -22.54 -11.01
CA ILE A 383 15.98 -22.85 -11.31
C ILE A 383 15.42 -23.81 -10.26
N ASP A 384 16.11 -24.92 -9.99
CA ASP A 384 15.63 -25.91 -9.02
C ASP A 384 15.49 -25.33 -7.61
N ARG A 385 16.44 -24.47 -7.21
CA ARG A 385 16.47 -23.85 -5.89
C ARG A 385 15.35 -22.83 -5.69
N HIS A 386 15.18 -21.89 -6.63
CA HIS A 386 14.32 -20.72 -6.46
C HIS A 386 12.97 -20.85 -7.14
N TYR A 387 12.88 -21.72 -8.15
CA TYR A 387 11.69 -21.88 -8.99
C TYR A 387 11.21 -23.34 -9.08
N GLY A 388 11.67 -24.23 -8.20
CA GLY A 388 11.17 -25.61 -8.14
C GLY A 388 9.66 -25.72 -7.89
N TRP A 389 9.00 -24.64 -7.44
CA TRP A 389 7.54 -24.55 -7.33
C TRP A 389 6.85 -24.58 -8.71
N VAL A 390 7.51 -24.15 -9.78
CA VAL A 390 6.99 -24.16 -11.15
C VAL A 390 6.65 -25.58 -11.60
N ASN A 391 7.43 -26.57 -11.18
CA ASN A 391 7.22 -27.98 -11.50
C ASN A 391 5.92 -28.57 -10.91
N LYS A 392 5.23 -27.83 -10.04
CA LYS A 392 3.94 -28.21 -9.45
C LYS A 392 2.74 -27.71 -10.25
N ILE A 393 2.97 -26.93 -11.32
CA ILE A 393 1.94 -26.32 -12.15
C ILE A 393 1.93 -27.05 -13.49
N ASP A 394 0.77 -27.58 -13.87
CA ASP A 394 0.58 -28.17 -15.19
C ASP A 394 0.11 -27.10 -16.19
N PHE A 395 1.05 -26.51 -16.92
CA PHE A 395 0.73 -25.51 -17.96
C PHE A 395 0.07 -26.12 -19.22
N GLN A 396 -0.18 -27.42 -19.27
CA GLN A 396 -1.04 -28.05 -20.28
C GLN A 396 -2.52 -28.04 -19.87
N ASP A 397 -2.85 -27.85 -18.59
CA ASP A 397 -4.23 -27.63 -18.14
C ASP A 397 -4.66 -26.20 -18.53
N PRO A 398 -5.72 -26.04 -19.35
CA PRO A 398 -6.26 -24.73 -19.71
C PRO A 398 -6.59 -23.84 -18.49
N LYS A 399 -6.91 -24.43 -17.33
CA LYS A 399 -7.16 -23.68 -16.10
C LYS A 399 -5.91 -23.02 -15.52
N GLU A 400 -4.72 -23.52 -15.82
CA GLU A 400 -3.44 -22.91 -15.40
C GLU A 400 -2.94 -21.84 -16.38
N THR A 401 -3.55 -21.75 -17.58
CA THR A 401 -3.21 -20.73 -18.60
C THR A 401 -4.42 -19.86 -18.99
N ASP A 402 -5.48 -19.90 -18.19
CA ASP A 402 -6.79 -19.29 -18.47
C ASP A 402 -6.73 -17.77 -18.57
N ARG A 403 -5.81 -17.09 -17.87
CA ARG A 403 -5.76 -15.62 -17.83
C ARG A 403 -4.68 -15.05 -18.74
N GLN A 404 -4.92 -13.83 -19.20
CA GLN A 404 -3.98 -13.03 -19.97
C GLN A 404 -3.90 -11.62 -19.39
N TRP A 405 -2.68 -11.13 -19.18
CA TRP A 405 -2.42 -9.76 -18.77
C TRP A 405 -2.13 -8.89 -19.98
N VAL A 406 -2.85 -7.78 -20.16
CA VAL A 406 -2.66 -6.88 -21.31
C VAL A 406 -2.70 -5.42 -20.87
N TYR A 407 -2.12 -4.52 -21.67
CA TYR A 407 -2.33 -3.09 -21.50
C TYR A 407 -3.62 -2.65 -22.22
N SER A 408 -4.46 -1.84 -21.58
CA SER A 408 -5.57 -1.21 -22.27
C SER A 408 -5.09 -0.16 -23.27
N GLU A 409 -5.65 -0.12 -24.48
CA GLU A 409 -5.33 0.90 -25.49
C GLU A 409 -5.61 2.33 -25.00
N GLU A 410 -6.72 2.55 -24.29
CA GLU A 410 -7.17 3.90 -23.90
C GLU A 410 -6.25 4.62 -22.89
N LYS A 411 -5.75 3.89 -21.89
CA LYS A 411 -5.07 4.47 -20.71
C LYS A 411 -3.74 3.79 -20.35
N LEU A 412 -3.31 2.79 -21.13
CA LEU A 412 -2.13 1.96 -20.84
C LEU A 412 -2.12 1.38 -19.42
N GLU A 413 -3.30 1.10 -18.87
CA GLU A 413 -3.46 0.50 -17.54
C GLU A 413 -3.51 -1.04 -17.66
N PRO A 414 -2.93 -1.78 -16.71
CA PRO A 414 -2.97 -3.24 -16.70
C PRO A 414 -4.40 -3.79 -16.62
N ARG A 415 -4.71 -4.77 -17.47
CA ARG A 415 -5.95 -5.51 -17.51
C ARG A 415 -5.68 -7.00 -17.40
N LEU A 416 -6.63 -7.71 -16.79
CA LEU A 416 -6.63 -9.16 -16.68
C LEU A 416 -7.92 -9.68 -17.33
N GLY A 417 -7.77 -10.48 -18.36
CA GLY A 417 -8.87 -11.12 -19.09
C GLY A 417 -8.70 -12.63 -19.17
N ALA A 418 -9.71 -13.33 -19.67
CA ALA A 418 -9.56 -14.71 -20.10
C ALA A 418 -8.76 -14.76 -21.41
N ARG A 419 -7.94 -15.80 -21.59
CA ARG A 419 -7.23 -16.11 -22.83
C ARG A 419 -8.24 -16.67 -23.85
N GLY A 420 -8.14 -16.23 -25.11
CA GLY A 420 -9.07 -16.63 -26.16
C GLY A 420 -8.98 -18.12 -26.54
N ASP A 421 -10.05 -18.66 -27.13
CA ASP A 421 -10.20 -20.07 -27.51
C ASP A 421 -9.21 -20.54 -28.59
N ASP A 422 -8.62 -19.63 -29.36
CA ASP A 422 -7.63 -19.95 -30.39
C ASP A 422 -6.22 -20.22 -29.82
N GLY A 423 -6.03 -20.03 -28.50
CA GLY A 423 -4.74 -20.19 -27.83
C GLY A 423 -3.66 -19.24 -28.35
N ALA A 424 -4.01 -18.31 -29.25
CA ALA A 424 -3.10 -17.32 -29.78
C ALA A 424 -2.84 -16.32 -28.65
N THR A 425 -1.68 -16.50 -28.03
CA THR A 425 -1.08 -15.40 -27.30
C THR A 425 -0.85 -14.32 -28.35
N ASP A 426 -1.64 -13.26 -28.33
CA ASP A 426 -1.22 -12.05 -29.02
C ASP A 426 0.03 -11.55 -28.28
N SER A 427 1.18 -12.10 -28.70
CA SER A 427 2.47 -11.87 -28.07
C SER A 427 2.90 -10.41 -28.16
N GLU A 428 2.23 -9.61 -28.99
CA GLU A 428 2.47 -8.18 -29.07
C GLU A 428 1.79 -7.40 -27.91
N THR A 429 0.72 -7.95 -27.31
CA THR A 429 -0.07 -7.24 -26.28
C THR A 429 0.00 -7.85 -24.88
N GLU A 430 0.43 -9.10 -24.74
CA GLU A 430 0.59 -9.73 -23.42
C GLU A 430 1.76 -9.14 -22.61
N MET A 431 1.47 -8.75 -21.36
CA MET A 431 2.46 -8.25 -20.42
C MET A 431 3.40 -9.39 -19.98
N PRO A 432 4.69 -9.11 -19.73
CA PRO A 432 5.69 -10.12 -19.34
C PRO A 432 5.55 -10.51 -17.85
N LEU A 433 4.38 -10.99 -17.46
CA LEU A 433 4.03 -11.36 -16.08
C LEU A 433 3.90 -12.88 -15.87
N THR A 434 4.07 -13.66 -16.93
CA THR A 434 3.92 -15.11 -17.00
C THR A 434 5.13 -15.87 -16.43
N VAL A 435 5.72 -15.39 -15.33
CA VAL A 435 7.01 -15.84 -14.79
C VAL A 435 7.14 -17.36 -14.70
N GLY A 436 6.16 -18.03 -14.07
CA GLY A 436 6.20 -19.49 -13.95
C GLY A 436 6.15 -20.20 -15.30
N TRP A 437 5.33 -19.71 -16.22
CA TRP A 437 5.19 -20.30 -17.56
C TRP A 437 6.44 -20.07 -18.42
N ASP A 438 7.05 -18.89 -18.33
CA ASP A 438 8.30 -18.56 -19.02
C ASP A 438 9.47 -19.42 -18.52
N ILE A 439 9.47 -19.78 -17.23
CA ILE A 439 10.44 -20.70 -16.65
C ILE A 439 10.20 -22.13 -17.14
N ALA A 440 8.96 -22.59 -17.20
CA ALA A 440 8.65 -23.91 -17.76
C ALA A 440 9.14 -24.04 -19.22
N ARG A 441 8.87 -23.02 -20.05
CA ARG A 441 9.36 -22.95 -21.44
C ARG A 441 10.88 -22.88 -21.53
N LEU A 442 11.53 -22.20 -20.58
CA LEU A 442 13.00 -22.19 -20.49
C LEU A 442 13.53 -23.58 -20.14
N GLN A 443 12.93 -24.29 -19.18
CA GLN A 443 13.33 -25.65 -18.81
C GLN A 443 13.24 -26.61 -19.99
N GLU A 444 12.17 -26.55 -20.79
CA GLU A 444 12.03 -27.32 -22.04
C GLU A 444 13.17 -27.03 -23.03
N ALA A 445 13.51 -25.74 -23.22
CA ALA A 445 14.61 -25.35 -24.10
C ALA A 445 15.99 -25.80 -23.57
N LEU A 446 16.18 -25.78 -22.25
CA LEU A 446 17.41 -26.24 -21.60
C LEU A 446 17.59 -27.76 -21.73
N GLN A 447 16.51 -28.55 -21.69
CA GLN A 447 16.55 -30.01 -21.91
C GLN A 447 17.10 -30.38 -23.30
N MET A 448 16.86 -29.52 -24.29
CA MET A 448 17.33 -29.71 -25.67
C MET A 448 18.70 -29.08 -25.93
N SER A 449 19.37 -28.54 -24.91
CA SER A 449 20.61 -27.76 -25.02
C SER A 449 21.80 -28.47 -24.37
N ASP A 450 23.02 -28.17 -24.87
CA ASP A 450 24.25 -28.55 -24.16
C ASP A 450 24.39 -27.75 -22.87
N LEU A 451 24.20 -28.40 -21.71
CA LEU A 451 24.28 -27.74 -20.40
C LEU A 451 25.68 -27.23 -20.05
N GLY A 452 26.73 -27.70 -20.74
CA GLY A 452 28.10 -27.24 -20.55
C GLY A 452 28.36 -25.84 -21.12
N GLN A 453 27.50 -25.36 -22.03
CA GLN A 453 27.67 -24.04 -22.65
C GLN A 453 27.33 -22.88 -21.70
N SER A 454 27.74 -21.66 -22.07
CA SER A 454 27.45 -20.46 -21.30
C SER A 454 26.04 -19.91 -21.58
N VAL A 455 25.50 -19.20 -20.59
CA VAL A 455 24.26 -18.41 -20.72
C VAL A 455 24.32 -17.49 -21.94
N LEU A 456 25.45 -16.84 -22.20
CA LEU A 456 25.63 -15.97 -23.38
C LEU A 456 25.38 -16.72 -24.69
N LYS A 457 25.99 -17.89 -24.86
CA LYS A 457 25.85 -18.69 -26.08
C LYS A 457 24.40 -19.18 -26.26
N PHE A 458 23.77 -19.60 -25.17
CA PHE A 458 22.36 -19.98 -25.18
C PHE A 458 21.45 -18.81 -25.56
N CYS A 459 21.61 -17.64 -24.94
CA CYS A 459 20.82 -16.46 -25.26
C CYS A 459 21.04 -15.92 -26.67
N ALA A 460 22.23 -16.12 -27.26
CA ALA A 460 22.46 -15.77 -28.67
C ALA A 460 21.59 -16.61 -29.63
N LEU A 461 21.29 -17.86 -29.26
CA LEU A 461 20.40 -18.77 -30.02
C LEU A 461 18.93 -18.62 -29.61
N HIS A 462 18.67 -18.23 -28.35
CA HIS A 462 17.32 -18.11 -27.78
C HIS A 462 17.12 -16.77 -27.06
N PRO A 463 17.11 -15.63 -27.79
CA PRO A 463 17.11 -14.30 -27.18
C PRO A 463 15.89 -14.02 -26.29
N ARG A 464 14.75 -14.68 -26.56
CA ARG A 464 13.52 -14.55 -25.77
C ARG A 464 13.68 -14.87 -24.28
N PHE A 465 14.64 -15.73 -23.91
CA PHE A 465 14.83 -16.14 -22.52
C PHE A 465 15.74 -15.21 -21.72
N ARG A 466 16.27 -14.14 -22.32
CA ARG A 466 17.20 -13.23 -21.65
C ARG A 466 16.60 -12.63 -20.36
N HIS A 467 15.34 -12.20 -20.40
CA HIS A 467 14.68 -11.62 -19.23
C HIS A 467 14.42 -12.65 -18.13
N THR A 468 13.95 -13.84 -18.49
CA THR A 468 13.74 -14.96 -17.55
C THR A 468 15.05 -15.39 -16.88
N ILE A 469 16.14 -15.51 -17.64
CA ILE A 469 17.45 -15.88 -17.10
C ILE A 469 17.98 -14.80 -16.15
N ARG A 470 17.88 -13.52 -16.51
CA ARG A 470 18.26 -12.41 -15.60
C ARG A 470 17.49 -12.48 -14.29
N ARG A 471 16.19 -12.73 -14.35
CA ARG A 471 15.33 -12.90 -13.16
C ARG A 471 15.79 -14.07 -12.29
N ILE A 472 16.15 -15.20 -12.89
CA ILE A 472 16.68 -16.38 -12.17
C ILE A 472 18.02 -16.07 -11.50
N GLN A 473 18.93 -15.37 -12.20
CA GLN A 473 20.22 -14.95 -11.64
C GLN A 473 20.03 -13.98 -10.46
N ASN A 474 19.08 -13.06 -10.55
CA ASN A 474 18.74 -12.13 -9.48
C ASN A 474 18.20 -12.83 -8.22
N ALA A 475 17.47 -13.95 -8.37
CA ALA A 475 16.84 -14.66 -7.25
C ALA A 475 17.83 -15.17 -6.20
N GLU A 476 19.07 -15.49 -6.61
CA GLU A 476 20.11 -15.95 -5.68
C GLU A 476 20.48 -14.89 -4.64
N SER A 477 20.57 -13.62 -5.06
CA SER A 477 20.85 -12.50 -4.13
C SER A 477 19.58 -11.93 -3.50
N HIS A 478 18.40 -12.23 -4.06
CA HIS A 478 17.12 -11.63 -3.68
C HIS A 478 16.01 -12.68 -3.50
N PRO A 479 16.15 -13.64 -2.56
CA PRO A 479 15.29 -14.82 -2.44
C PRO A 479 13.82 -14.52 -2.09
N TYR A 480 13.54 -13.31 -1.59
CA TYR A 480 12.19 -12.85 -1.25
C TYR A 480 11.50 -12.06 -2.37
N GLY A 481 12.18 -11.83 -3.50
CA GLY A 481 11.65 -10.99 -4.58
C GLY A 481 10.60 -11.66 -5.46
N GLU A 482 10.32 -12.94 -5.25
CA GLU A 482 9.45 -13.72 -6.12
C GLU A 482 8.07 -13.99 -5.56
N VAL A 483 7.09 -13.91 -6.46
CA VAL A 483 5.74 -14.44 -6.24
C VAL A 483 5.72 -15.85 -6.79
N ALA A 484 5.70 -16.83 -5.89
CA ALA A 484 5.86 -18.24 -6.16
C ALA A 484 4.50 -18.92 -6.35
N ASP A 485 3.70 -18.38 -7.27
CA ASP A 485 2.35 -18.85 -7.61
C ASP A 485 1.98 -18.41 -9.04
N ASN A 486 0.91 -19.00 -9.58
CA ASN A 486 0.50 -18.79 -10.97
C ASN A 486 -0.48 -17.62 -11.15
N VAL A 487 0.03 -16.47 -11.63
CA VAL A 487 -0.79 -15.26 -11.90
C VAL A 487 -1.63 -15.35 -13.18
N ILE A 488 -1.52 -16.44 -13.95
CA ILE A 488 -2.35 -16.68 -15.13
C ILE A 488 -3.34 -17.84 -14.96
N ALA A 489 -3.47 -18.41 -13.76
CA ALA A 489 -4.47 -19.42 -13.48
C ALA A 489 -5.88 -18.84 -13.33
N ALA A 490 -6.91 -19.63 -13.67
CA ALA A 490 -8.32 -19.26 -13.53
C ALA A 490 -8.69 -18.85 -12.09
N ARG A 491 -8.07 -19.50 -11.09
CA ARG A 491 -8.28 -19.28 -9.66
C ARG A 491 -7.59 -18.03 -9.10
N PHE A 492 -6.73 -17.37 -9.87
CA PHE A 492 -5.96 -16.25 -9.37
C PHE A 492 -6.87 -15.05 -9.09
N ARG A 493 -6.80 -14.55 -7.86
CA ARG A 493 -7.49 -13.34 -7.41
C ARG A 493 -6.45 -12.24 -7.19
N PRO A 494 -6.36 -11.23 -8.07
CA PRO A 494 -5.42 -10.12 -7.91
C PRO A 494 -5.43 -9.48 -6.52
N ILE A 495 -6.59 -9.38 -5.87
CA ILE A 495 -6.72 -8.83 -4.52
C ILE A 495 -5.80 -9.47 -3.47
N ASP A 496 -5.41 -10.74 -3.63
CA ASP A 496 -4.50 -11.41 -2.68
C ASP A 496 -3.11 -10.78 -2.71
N ILE A 497 -2.57 -10.45 -3.88
CA ILE A 497 -1.27 -9.77 -3.97
C ILE A 497 -1.40 -8.26 -3.75
N LEU A 498 -2.56 -7.65 -4.05
CA LEU A 498 -2.81 -6.24 -3.74
C LEU A 498 -2.77 -5.99 -2.23
N ARG A 499 -3.38 -6.87 -1.43
CA ARG A 499 -3.35 -6.81 0.04
C ARG A 499 -1.93 -6.77 0.59
N PHE A 500 -1.01 -7.55 0.02
CA PHE A 500 0.40 -7.53 0.42
C PHE A 500 1.03 -6.14 0.30
N LYS A 501 0.91 -5.48 -0.87
CA LYS A 501 1.48 -4.14 -1.06
C LYS A 501 0.78 -3.09 -0.18
N LEU A 502 -0.54 -3.18 -0.05
CA LEU A 502 -1.33 -2.28 0.79
C LEU A 502 -1.00 -2.42 2.28
N ALA A 503 -0.68 -3.63 2.74
CA ALA A 503 -0.15 -3.85 4.09
C ALA A 503 1.18 -3.11 4.30
N PHE A 504 2.10 -3.15 3.32
CA PHE A 504 3.32 -2.34 3.36
C PHE A 504 3.04 -0.82 3.33
N PHE A 505 1.95 -0.37 2.71
CA PHE A 505 1.55 1.03 2.82
C PHE A 505 1.09 1.37 4.25
N GLY A 506 0.47 0.43 4.95
CA GLY A 506 -0.03 0.61 6.32
C GLY A 506 -1.53 0.38 6.46
N VAL A 507 -2.18 -0.21 5.47
CA VAL A 507 -3.62 -0.53 5.51
C VAL A 507 -3.87 -1.73 6.44
N SER A 508 -4.94 -1.65 7.23
CA SER A 508 -5.36 -2.74 8.14
C SER A 508 -6.67 -3.42 7.76
N LYS A 509 -7.62 -2.68 7.17
CA LYS A 509 -8.92 -3.19 6.74
C LYS A 509 -9.01 -3.17 5.22
N PHE A 510 -9.50 -4.28 4.67
CA PHE A 510 -9.65 -4.50 3.23
C PHE A 510 -11.10 -4.84 2.95
N ASP A 511 -11.71 -4.17 2.00
CA ASP A 511 -13.10 -4.38 1.59
C ASP A 511 -13.11 -4.77 0.09
N PRO A 512 -12.90 -6.06 -0.23
CA PRO A 512 -12.99 -6.54 -1.60
C PRO A 512 -14.36 -6.24 -2.18
N LYS A 513 -14.39 -5.64 -3.37
CA LYS A 513 -15.63 -5.39 -4.12
C LYS A 513 -15.74 -6.25 -5.38
N SER A 514 -14.64 -6.88 -5.79
CA SER A 514 -14.59 -8.06 -6.65
C SER A 514 -13.20 -8.71 -6.50
N ASP A 515 -12.93 -9.77 -7.27
CA ASP A 515 -11.60 -10.38 -7.34
C ASP A 515 -10.51 -9.45 -7.88
N LEU A 516 -10.89 -8.35 -8.54
CA LEU A 516 -9.97 -7.45 -9.24
C LEU A 516 -9.61 -6.19 -8.45
N TRP A 517 -10.40 -5.82 -7.45
CA TRP A 517 -10.19 -4.57 -6.71
C TRP A 517 -10.79 -4.58 -5.30
N THR A 518 -10.18 -3.77 -4.43
CA THR A 518 -10.55 -3.62 -3.02
C THR A 518 -10.59 -2.14 -2.62
N ARG A 519 -11.51 -1.81 -1.71
CA ARG A 519 -11.54 -0.52 -1.02
C ARG A 519 -10.72 -0.59 0.25
N VAL A 520 -10.01 0.49 0.51
CA VAL A 520 -9.18 0.64 1.73
C VAL A 520 -9.32 2.04 2.28
N ASN A 521 -8.94 2.21 3.54
CA ASN A 521 -8.85 3.50 4.21
C ASN A 521 -7.42 3.74 4.68
N MET A 522 -6.81 4.83 4.23
CA MET A 522 -5.44 5.22 4.54
C MET A 522 -5.44 6.32 5.62
N TYR A 523 -4.41 6.33 6.47
CA TYR A 523 -4.27 7.28 7.59
C TYR A 523 -5.45 7.31 8.58
N GLN A 524 -6.22 6.23 8.66
CA GLN A 524 -7.28 6.11 9.65
C GLN A 524 -6.69 6.13 11.06
N GLY A 525 -7.02 7.15 11.86
CA GLY A 525 -6.47 7.36 13.20
C GLY A 525 -5.20 8.19 13.29
N ALA A 526 -4.55 8.47 12.15
CA ALA A 526 -3.25 9.12 12.12
C ALA A 526 -3.29 10.53 12.76
N PRO A 527 -2.19 10.95 13.40
CA PRO A 527 -2.07 12.27 14.04
C PRO A 527 -2.27 13.40 13.03
N PHE A 528 -2.82 14.52 13.48
CA PHE A 528 -2.79 15.81 12.78
C PHE A 528 -1.44 16.51 12.97
N PRO A 529 -1.09 17.52 12.14
CA PRO A 529 0.16 18.27 12.27
C PRO A 529 0.44 18.76 13.70
N GLU A 530 -0.60 19.22 14.40
CA GLU A 530 -0.51 19.73 15.78
C GLU A 530 -0.27 18.62 16.82
N GLU A 531 -0.48 17.37 16.45
CA GLU A 531 -0.35 16.19 17.30
C GLU A 531 0.97 15.43 17.08
N LEU A 532 1.75 15.80 16.06
CA LEU A 532 3.01 15.14 15.72
C LEU A 532 4.08 15.25 16.83
N ASN A 533 4.01 16.31 17.65
CA ASN A 533 4.95 16.50 18.77
C ASN A 533 4.62 15.65 20.02
N SER A 534 3.59 14.81 19.94
CA SER A 534 3.18 13.94 21.05
C SER A 534 3.67 12.51 20.85
N GLY A 535 3.77 11.73 21.94
CA GLY A 535 4.06 10.28 21.85
C GLY A 535 3.02 9.47 21.06
N TRP A 536 1.92 10.10 20.62
CA TRP A 536 0.85 9.53 19.81
C TRP A 536 1.22 9.29 18.34
N ALA A 537 2.28 9.95 17.83
CA ALA A 537 2.54 10.03 16.39
C ALA A 537 2.65 8.67 15.66
N ASP A 538 2.90 7.59 16.40
CA ASP A 538 3.01 6.22 15.90
C ASP A 538 2.12 5.21 16.65
N GLN A 539 1.17 5.68 17.48
CA GLN A 539 0.28 4.83 18.30
C GLN A 539 -1.13 4.65 17.71
N TRP A 540 -1.34 5.16 16.50
CA TRP A 540 -2.64 5.22 15.83
C TRP A 540 -3.03 3.94 15.06
N THR A 541 -2.18 2.92 15.07
CA THR A 541 -2.49 1.63 14.45
C THR A 541 -3.71 0.96 15.09
N PHE A 542 -4.39 0.12 14.31
CA PHE A 542 -5.59 -0.62 14.74
C PHE A 542 -6.68 0.29 15.33
N THR A 543 -6.87 1.48 14.73
CA THR A 543 -7.89 2.45 15.16
C THR A 543 -9.29 1.81 15.20
N CYS A 544 -9.95 2.01 16.34
CA CYS A 544 -11.32 1.57 16.62
C CYS A 544 -12.28 2.74 16.47
N LYS A 545 -13.58 2.43 16.32
CA LYS A 545 -14.63 3.44 16.25
C LYS A 545 -14.60 4.40 17.46
N PRO A 546 -14.88 5.70 17.27
CA PRO A 546 -14.94 6.66 18.36
C PRO A 546 -15.90 6.20 19.47
N GLY A 547 -15.43 6.23 20.72
CA GLY A 547 -16.21 5.85 21.90
C GLY A 547 -16.16 4.37 22.31
N GLN A 548 -15.40 3.51 21.61
CA GLN A 548 -15.29 2.07 21.95
C GLN A 548 -14.07 1.71 22.82
N VAL A 549 -13.01 2.53 22.81
CA VAL A 549 -11.80 2.31 23.62
C VAL A 549 -11.32 3.68 24.13
N GLY A 550 -11.17 3.80 25.45
CA GLY A 550 -10.73 5.01 26.15
C GLY A 550 -9.22 5.21 26.13
#